data_AF-A4F5D5-F1
#
_entry.id   AF-A4F5D5-F1
#
_cell.length_a   1.000
_cell.length_b   1.000
_cell.length_c   1.000
_cell.angle_alpha   90.00
_cell.angle_beta   90.00
_cell.angle_gamma   90.00
#
_symmetry.space_group_name_H-M   'P 1'
#
loop_
_entity.id
_entity.type
_entity.pdbx_description
1 polymer ?
#
loop_
_entity_poly.entity_id
_entity_poly.type
_entity_poly.pdbx_seq_one_letter_code
_entity_poly.pdbx_strand_id
1 'polypeptide(L)'
;MSDNGDDAYAMPRTRLDAVGLRPKMRRGSLLLACAAALVGVLGTMGGCGSEDAVEPADPGAESRAAKAEHGFRVSPVTVSTEGLTPAQREQVGYGSYLVNAVADCNSCHVKFTPTGAYDVAYYSSPRYFLGGGLPLPFPPAEQELYGTVVFATNLTPDPTNGMDYTEDEFVEAMRTGKEKSTGETMYFMPWRTAYRWMTTEDLKAMYAYLTRIPPLESVVGADQKTKSTPLPVPAKYDMGDVERPLPPDSEPDRDGSARGFAIQPLAEPAGLRDMTEEARRQYGRGSYLVNAVAGCNTCHGNSGAVATPPGNKLDTANYLAGGRVFFIGDGLDATYGVRRTMGANLIGEENGYKAPFETFFSVMTEGKQVDQPGAPVVGYPMRWNAFRNMTRDDLEAIYAYITKAPRQTGASDKRTQEHVPACQADADCASGSCNVEAHECVGTACAVDSDCPACQVCTSEKCASPPAESSCVTRGI
;
A
#
# COMPACT_ATOMS: atom_id res chain seq x y z
N MET A 1 -10.73 48.98 -17.63
CA MET A 1 -9.61 49.19 -16.68
C MET A 1 -10.15 48.88 -15.30
N SER A 2 -9.57 47.86 -14.68
CA SER A 2 -9.51 47.56 -13.25
C SER A 2 -10.79 47.61 -12.41
N ASP A 3 -11.21 46.45 -11.92
CA ASP A 3 -11.44 46.30 -10.47
C ASP A 3 -11.09 44.87 -10.02
N ASN A 4 -10.29 44.77 -8.96
CA ASN A 4 -9.74 43.54 -8.39
C ASN A 4 -10.69 43.00 -7.32
N GLY A 5 -11.08 41.72 -7.42
CA GLY A 5 -11.78 41.00 -6.37
C GLY A 5 -10.86 39.96 -5.73
N ASP A 6 -10.29 40.31 -4.59
CA ASP A 6 -9.69 39.38 -3.63
C ASP A 6 -10.68 39.18 -2.49
N ASP A 7 -11.33 38.02 -2.43
CA ASP A 7 -12.01 37.51 -1.23
C ASP A 7 -11.79 35.99 -1.14
N ALA A 8 -10.62 35.61 -0.64
CA ALA A 8 -10.30 34.24 -0.26
C ALA A 8 -10.71 33.99 1.20
N TYR A 9 -11.74 33.15 1.36
CA TYR A 9 -11.98 32.22 2.47
C TYR A 9 -11.41 32.59 3.87
N ALA A 10 -12.19 33.35 4.65
CA ALA A 10 -11.98 33.51 6.09
C ALA A 10 -12.79 32.45 6.88
N MET A 11 -12.12 31.58 7.64
CA MET A 11 -12.73 30.57 8.53
C MET A 11 -13.17 31.20 9.87
N PRO A 12 -14.40 30.96 10.36
CA PRO A 12 -14.82 31.42 11.68
C PRO A 12 -14.34 30.48 12.80
N ARG A 13 -13.73 31.05 13.85
CA ARG A 13 -13.35 30.34 15.08
C ARG A 13 -14.56 30.17 16.00
N THR A 14 -14.94 28.93 16.32
CA THR A 14 -15.88 28.63 17.42
C THR A 14 -15.26 27.67 18.44
N ARG A 15 -15.47 28.00 19.73
CA ARG A 15 -15.01 27.25 20.90
C ARG A 15 -15.79 25.94 21.03
N LEU A 16 -15.09 24.83 21.26
CA LEU A 16 -15.67 23.54 21.63
C LEU A 16 -15.68 23.42 23.16
N ASP A 17 -16.88 23.41 23.74
CA ASP A 17 -17.11 23.05 25.14
C ASP A 17 -17.14 21.52 25.28
N ALA A 18 -16.37 21.01 26.23
CA ALA A 18 -16.21 19.58 26.50
C ALA A 18 -17.41 19.02 27.30
N VAL A 19 -18.12 18.03 26.73
CA VAL A 19 -19.10 17.21 27.47
C VAL A 19 -18.53 15.80 27.59
N GLY A 20 -18.12 15.44 28.80
CA GLY A 20 -17.56 14.13 29.13
C GLY A 20 -18.63 13.07 29.36
N LEU A 21 -18.47 11.91 28.72
CA LEU A 21 -19.23 10.69 28.98
C LEU A 21 -18.26 9.54 29.23
N ARG A 22 -18.25 9.04 30.49
CA ARG A 22 -17.51 7.83 30.90
C ARG A 22 -18.42 6.60 30.78
N PRO A 23 -17.96 5.46 30.22
CA PRO A 23 -18.67 4.19 30.36
C PRO A 23 -18.18 3.38 31.58
N LYS A 24 -19.12 2.83 32.34
CA LYS A 24 -18.89 1.93 33.49
C LYS A 24 -18.62 0.50 33.00
N MET A 25 -17.45 -0.04 33.32
CA MET A 25 -17.15 -1.48 33.22
C MET A 25 -17.90 -2.28 34.30
N ARG A 26 -18.57 -3.38 33.90
CA ARG A 26 -18.93 -4.48 34.81
C ARG A 26 -18.06 -5.69 34.49
N ARG A 27 -17.27 -6.10 35.48
CA ARG A 27 -16.50 -7.35 35.50
C ARG A 27 -17.44 -8.52 35.82
N GLY A 28 -17.43 -9.56 35.00
CA GLY A 28 -18.02 -10.86 35.29
C GLY A 28 -16.98 -11.94 35.04
N SER A 29 -16.47 -12.51 36.12
CA SER A 29 -15.53 -13.63 36.12
C SER A 29 -16.27 -14.92 35.74
N LEU A 30 -15.70 -15.77 34.88
CA LEU A 30 -16.10 -17.17 34.78
C LEU A 30 -14.87 -18.08 34.69
N LEU A 31 -14.92 -19.13 35.51
CA LEU A 31 -13.87 -20.08 35.82
C LEU A 31 -13.61 -21.09 34.70
N LEU A 32 -12.35 -21.52 34.64
CA LEU A 32 -11.83 -22.69 33.95
C LEU A 32 -12.45 -23.99 34.49
N ALA A 33 -12.81 -24.92 33.60
CA ALA A 33 -12.80 -26.36 33.90
C ALA A 33 -12.55 -27.16 32.61
N CYS A 34 -11.37 -27.79 32.54
CA CYS A 34 -11.02 -28.81 31.56
C CYS A 34 -11.77 -30.11 31.86
N ALA A 35 -12.25 -30.79 30.82
CA ALA A 35 -12.52 -32.24 30.87
C ALA A 35 -12.30 -32.85 29.48
N ALA A 36 -11.32 -33.74 29.41
CA ALA A 36 -11.03 -34.59 28.26
C ALA A 36 -12.00 -35.78 28.20
N ALA A 37 -12.45 -36.15 27.00
CA ALA A 37 -13.03 -37.46 26.74
C ALA A 37 -12.73 -37.89 25.29
N LEU A 38 -11.81 -38.84 25.17
CA LEU A 38 -11.53 -39.65 23.99
C LEU A 38 -12.47 -40.87 24.00
N VAL A 39 -13.28 -41.06 22.97
CA VAL A 39 -13.85 -42.37 22.60
C VAL A 39 -13.82 -42.49 21.07
N GLY A 40 -13.15 -43.53 20.59
CA GLY A 40 -12.93 -43.83 19.18
C GLY A 40 -14.11 -44.49 18.49
N VAL A 41 -14.11 -44.39 17.15
CA VAL A 41 -14.98 -45.16 16.25
C VAL A 41 -14.11 -45.74 15.14
N LEU A 42 -14.26 -47.04 14.90
CA LEU A 42 -13.55 -47.83 13.90
C LEU A 42 -14.59 -48.59 13.06
N GLY A 43 -14.47 -48.50 11.72
CA GLY A 43 -15.21 -49.27 10.69
C GLY A 43 -16.39 -48.52 10.06
N THR A 44 -16.66 -48.55 8.74
CA THR A 44 -16.22 -49.39 7.61
C THR A 44 -16.50 -48.69 6.26
N MET A 45 -15.85 -49.19 5.20
CA MET A 45 -15.82 -48.78 3.79
C MET A 45 -17.15 -48.56 3.05
N GLY A 46 -17.11 -47.71 2.01
CA GLY A 46 -17.79 -47.95 0.73
C GLY A 46 -18.52 -46.75 0.12
N GLY A 47 -17.97 -46.17 -0.97
CA GLY A 47 -18.74 -45.30 -1.86
C GLY A 47 -17.88 -44.42 -2.78
N CYS A 48 -17.77 -44.81 -4.06
CA CYS A 48 -17.20 -43.99 -5.13
C CYS A 48 -17.94 -42.65 -5.27
N GLY A 49 -17.23 -41.55 -5.09
CA GLY A 49 -17.60 -40.22 -5.54
C GLY A 49 -16.35 -39.57 -6.09
N SER A 50 -16.45 -38.93 -7.26
CA SER A 50 -15.37 -38.16 -7.87
C SER A 50 -14.97 -37.02 -6.95
N GLU A 51 -13.91 -37.22 -6.17
CA GLU A 51 -13.26 -36.16 -5.41
C GLU A 51 -12.49 -35.30 -6.40
N ASP A 52 -12.92 -34.05 -6.56
CA ASP A 52 -12.04 -32.98 -7.00
C ASP A 52 -10.74 -33.13 -6.20
N ALA A 53 -9.62 -33.27 -6.89
CA ALA A 53 -8.33 -33.48 -6.24
C ALA A 53 -8.02 -32.26 -5.36
N VAL A 54 -8.32 -32.37 -4.07
CA VAL A 54 -7.84 -31.45 -3.05
C VAL A 54 -6.35 -31.75 -2.92
N GLU A 55 -5.52 -30.87 -3.49
CA GLU A 55 -4.09 -30.88 -3.21
C GLU A 55 -3.88 -30.90 -1.69
N PRO A 56 -2.92 -31.68 -1.18
CA PRO A 56 -2.70 -31.77 0.25
C PRO A 56 -2.40 -30.38 0.81
N ALA A 57 -3.21 -29.96 1.79
CA ALA A 57 -3.01 -28.70 2.48
C ALA A 57 -1.59 -28.65 3.06
N ASP A 58 -0.84 -27.67 2.60
CA ASP A 58 0.49 -27.33 3.10
C ASP A 58 0.39 -26.94 4.58
N PRO A 59 1.12 -27.61 5.49
CA PRO A 59 1.06 -27.32 6.92
C PRO A 59 1.62 -25.94 7.32
N GLY A 60 2.30 -25.21 6.41
CA GLY A 60 2.87 -23.88 6.66
C GLY A 60 2.08 -22.70 6.08
N ALA A 61 1.33 -22.90 5.00
CA ALA A 61 0.61 -21.83 4.31
C ALA A 61 -0.79 -21.62 4.89
N GLU A 62 -1.16 -20.36 5.18
CA GLU A 62 -2.57 -20.07 5.50
C GLU A 62 -3.43 -20.33 4.26
N SER A 63 -4.45 -21.19 4.41
CA SER A 63 -5.34 -21.52 3.31
C SER A 63 -6.10 -20.29 2.81
N ARG A 64 -6.49 -20.30 1.53
CA ARG A 64 -7.33 -19.26 0.94
C ARG A 64 -8.64 -19.04 1.73
N ALA A 65 -9.22 -20.13 2.25
CA ALA A 65 -10.37 -20.07 3.14
C ALA A 65 -10.09 -19.29 4.44
N ALA A 66 -8.92 -19.51 5.06
CA ALA A 66 -8.51 -18.77 6.26
C ALA A 66 -8.31 -17.27 5.96
N LYS A 67 -7.68 -16.95 4.82
CA LYS A 67 -7.54 -15.56 4.33
C LYS A 67 -8.90 -14.93 4.03
N ALA A 68 -9.86 -15.71 3.52
CA ALA A 68 -11.23 -15.23 3.27
C ALA A 68 -11.98 -14.87 4.56
N GLU A 69 -11.93 -15.72 5.59
CA GLU A 69 -12.50 -15.41 6.91
C GLU A 69 -11.78 -14.25 7.60
N HIS A 70 -10.46 -14.11 7.39
CA HIS A 70 -9.72 -12.91 7.79
C HIS A 70 -10.28 -11.66 7.09
N GLY A 71 -10.47 -11.72 5.77
CA GLY A 71 -11.01 -10.63 4.96
C GLY A 71 -12.39 -10.16 5.41
N PHE A 72 -13.29 -11.06 5.79
CA PHE A 72 -14.58 -10.67 6.38
C PHE A 72 -14.43 -9.96 7.73
N ARG A 73 -13.47 -10.39 8.56
CA ARG A 73 -13.21 -9.81 9.88
C ARG A 73 -12.64 -8.39 9.81
N VAL A 74 -11.82 -8.10 8.80
CA VAL A 74 -11.17 -6.78 8.65
C VAL A 74 -11.94 -5.80 7.75
N SER A 75 -13.01 -6.24 7.10
CA SER A 75 -13.87 -5.36 6.31
C SER A 75 -14.48 -4.27 7.20
N PRO A 76 -14.32 -2.97 6.87
CA PRO A 76 -14.95 -1.89 7.63
C PRO A 76 -16.47 -1.88 7.52
N VAL A 77 -17.03 -2.52 6.50
CA VAL A 77 -18.46 -2.56 6.21
C VAL A 77 -18.99 -4.00 6.21
N THR A 78 -20.28 -4.15 6.49
CA THR A 78 -20.97 -5.44 6.39
C THR A 78 -21.04 -5.90 4.94
N VAL A 79 -20.48 -7.08 4.66
CA VAL A 79 -20.51 -7.69 3.32
C VAL A 79 -21.73 -8.60 3.19
N SER A 80 -22.49 -8.44 2.12
CA SER A 80 -23.63 -9.33 1.83
C SER A 80 -23.14 -10.72 1.41
N THR A 81 -23.45 -11.73 2.23
CA THR A 81 -23.17 -13.15 1.93
C THR A 81 -24.43 -13.94 1.61
N GLU A 82 -25.57 -13.29 1.48
CA GLU A 82 -26.85 -13.95 1.21
C GLU A 82 -26.84 -14.62 -0.17
N GLY A 83 -27.28 -15.89 -0.20
CA GLY A 83 -27.37 -16.69 -1.42
C GLY A 83 -26.02 -17.15 -2.00
N LEU A 84 -24.90 -16.89 -1.32
CA LEU A 84 -23.59 -17.35 -1.78
C LEU A 84 -23.36 -18.84 -1.48
N THR A 85 -22.83 -19.57 -2.45
CA THR A 85 -22.24 -20.90 -2.21
C THR A 85 -20.96 -20.76 -1.35
N PRO A 86 -20.46 -21.86 -0.74
CA PRO A 86 -19.19 -21.82 -0.01
C PRO A 86 -18.03 -21.27 -0.83
N ALA A 87 -17.92 -21.66 -2.11
CA ALA A 87 -16.88 -21.17 -3.02
C ALA A 87 -17.02 -19.66 -3.30
N GLN A 88 -18.25 -19.17 -3.52
CA GLN A 88 -18.47 -17.73 -3.72
C GLN A 88 -18.20 -16.94 -2.44
N ARG A 89 -18.53 -17.48 -1.27
CA ARG A 89 -18.22 -16.86 0.03
C ARG A 89 -16.72 -16.78 0.25
N GLU A 90 -15.95 -17.82 -0.09
CA GLU A 90 -14.49 -17.79 -0.07
C GLU A 90 -13.94 -16.72 -1.02
N GLN A 91 -14.43 -16.65 -2.25
CA GLN A 91 -14.00 -15.64 -3.24
C GLN A 91 -14.25 -14.20 -2.74
N VAL A 92 -15.45 -13.92 -2.21
CA VAL A 92 -15.81 -12.59 -1.68
C VAL A 92 -14.96 -12.24 -0.45
N GLY A 93 -14.77 -13.18 0.47
CA GLY A 93 -13.95 -12.96 1.66
C GLY A 93 -12.49 -12.71 1.30
N TYR A 94 -11.94 -13.47 0.36
CA TYR A 94 -10.56 -13.27 -0.11
C TYR A 94 -10.40 -11.97 -0.88
N GLY A 95 -11.41 -11.56 -1.67
CA GLY A 95 -11.49 -10.23 -2.25
C GLY A 95 -11.42 -9.10 -1.22
N SER A 96 -12.17 -9.25 -0.12
CA SER A 96 -12.10 -8.31 1.02
C SER A 96 -10.69 -8.23 1.59
N TYR A 97 -10.02 -9.37 1.75
CA TYR A 97 -8.64 -9.41 2.24
C TYR A 97 -7.69 -8.63 1.31
N LEU A 98 -7.75 -8.88 0.01
CA LEU A 98 -6.89 -8.18 -0.95
C LEU A 98 -7.14 -6.66 -0.94
N VAL A 99 -8.41 -6.22 -0.92
CA VAL A 99 -8.78 -4.80 -0.93
C VAL A 99 -8.39 -4.08 0.35
N ASN A 100 -8.58 -4.71 1.52
CA ASN A 100 -8.47 -4.06 2.83
C ASN A 100 -7.13 -4.27 3.55
N ALA A 101 -6.39 -5.32 3.20
CA ALA A 101 -5.13 -5.66 3.87
C ALA A 101 -3.89 -5.43 3.01
N VAL A 102 -4.00 -5.63 1.69
CA VAL A 102 -2.82 -5.68 0.80
C VAL A 102 -2.77 -4.49 -0.16
N ALA A 103 -3.86 -4.21 -0.88
CA ALA A 103 -3.92 -3.17 -1.91
C ALA A 103 -4.27 -1.78 -1.37
N ASP A 104 -4.86 -1.69 -0.16
CA ASP A 104 -5.29 -0.44 0.50
C ASP A 104 -6.10 0.49 -0.43
N CYS A 105 -7.10 -0.06 -1.14
CA CYS A 105 -7.89 0.71 -2.11
C CYS A 105 -8.57 1.93 -1.49
N ASN A 106 -8.93 1.84 -0.20
CA ASN A 106 -9.60 2.92 0.50
C ASN A 106 -8.69 4.13 0.78
N SER A 107 -7.37 4.01 0.65
CA SER A 107 -6.46 5.16 0.77
C SER A 107 -6.76 6.27 -0.25
N CYS A 108 -7.13 5.88 -1.47
CA CYS A 108 -7.48 6.82 -2.55
C CYS A 108 -8.98 6.89 -2.80
N HIS A 109 -9.69 5.76 -2.72
CA HIS A 109 -11.12 5.70 -3.01
C HIS A 109 -12.01 6.07 -1.81
N VAL A 110 -11.50 6.74 -0.78
CA VAL A 110 -12.32 7.22 0.33
C VAL A 110 -13.28 8.32 -0.14
N LYS A 111 -14.48 8.38 0.45
CA LYS A 111 -15.44 9.46 0.24
C LYS A 111 -14.85 10.79 0.69
N PHE A 112 -14.51 11.67 -0.25
CA PHE A 112 -13.89 12.97 0.05
C PHE A 112 -14.82 13.90 0.85
N THR A 113 -14.24 14.61 1.83
CA THR A 113 -14.94 15.66 2.58
C THR A 113 -14.04 16.89 2.72
N PRO A 114 -14.46 18.09 2.26
CA PRO A 114 -13.63 19.30 2.31
C PRO A 114 -13.13 19.71 3.71
N THR A 115 -13.80 19.25 4.77
CA THR A 115 -13.51 19.57 6.17
C THR A 115 -12.93 18.40 6.98
N GLY A 116 -12.70 17.25 6.34
CA GLY A 116 -12.23 16.06 7.03
C GLY A 116 -10.73 16.14 7.34
N ALA A 117 -10.34 15.90 8.59
CA ALA A 117 -8.98 15.50 8.89
C ALA A 117 -8.78 14.09 8.31
N TYR A 118 -7.96 13.96 7.27
CA TYR A 118 -7.63 12.67 6.65
C TYR A 118 -6.70 11.88 7.56
N ASP A 119 -7.27 11.27 8.60
CA ASP A 119 -6.56 10.42 9.56
C ASP A 119 -6.92 8.93 9.38
N VAL A 120 -6.25 8.07 10.14
CA VAL A 120 -6.46 6.61 10.08
C VAL A 120 -7.90 6.22 10.43
N ALA A 121 -8.56 6.95 11.34
CA ALA A 121 -9.95 6.69 11.72
C ALA A 121 -10.91 7.00 10.57
N TYR A 122 -10.60 8.04 9.78
CA TYR A 122 -11.33 8.39 8.57
C TYR A 122 -11.23 7.29 7.51
N TYR A 123 -10.03 6.81 7.19
CA TYR A 123 -9.81 5.72 6.22
C TYR A 123 -10.31 4.35 6.69
N SER A 124 -10.67 4.17 7.95
CA SER A 124 -11.26 2.92 8.45
C SER A 124 -12.75 3.08 8.76
N SER A 125 -13.33 4.25 8.45
CA SER A 125 -14.70 4.57 8.78
C SER A 125 -15.67 3.94 7.77
N PRO A 126 -16.67 3.18 8.25
CA PRO A 126 -17.73 2.65 7.38
C PRO A 126 -18.51 3.75 6.62
N ARG A 127 -18.49 5.00 7.12
CA ARG A 127 -19.23 6.14 6.53
C ARG A 127 -18.60 6.70 5.26
N TYR A 128 -17.29 6.48 5.09
CA TYR A 128 -16.52 7.04 3.98
C TYR A 128 -15.90 5.95 3.10
N PHE A 129 -16.06 4.69 3.49
CA PHE A 129 -15.42 3.56 2.86
C PHE A 129 -15.79 3.45 1.37
N LEU A 130 -14.77 3.51 0.51
CA LEU A 130 -14.82 3.32 -0.94
C LEU A 130 -15.75 4.26 -1.72
N GLY A 131 -16.17 5.38 -1.12
CA GLY A 131 -17.10 6.34 -1.73
C GLY A 131 -16.49 7.33 -2.74
N GLY A 132 -15.16 7.36 -2.93
CA GLY A 132 -14.48 8.19 -3.94
C GLY A 132 -14.64 9.72 -3.79
N GLY A 133 -14.22 10.44 -4.81
CA GLY A 133 -14.27 11.91 -4.86
C GLY A 133 -12.99 12.60 -4.38
N LEU A 134 -11.96 11.85 -3.96
CA LEU A 134 -10.67 12.43 -3.59
C LEU A 134 -10.02 13.09 -4.82
N PRO A 135 -9.74 14.41 -4.80
CA PRO A 135 -9.01 15.06 -5.88
C PRO A 135 -7.54 14.65 -5.83
N LEU A 136 -7.02 14.26 -6.99
CA LEU A 136 -5.64 13.86 -7.21
C LEU A 136 -5.04 14.85 -8.23
N PRO A 137 -4.52 16.00 -7.77
CA PRO A 137 -3.96 17.00 -8.67
C PRO A 137 -2.62 16.53 -9.22
N PHE A 138 -2.37 16.83 -10.50
CA PHE A 138 -1.03 16.65 -11.06
C PHE A 138 -0.09 17.75 -10.51
N PRO A 139 1.20 17.42 -10.29
CA PRO A 139 2.20 18.42 -9.92
C PRO A 139 2.19 19.59 -10.91
N PRO A 140 2.37 20.86 -10.47
CA PRO A 140 2.32 22.01 -11.36
C PRO A 140 3.19 21.89 -12.61
N ALA A 141 4.39 21.32 -12.47
CA ALA A 141 5.33 21.10 -13.58
C ALA A 141 4.84 20.08 -14.63
N GLU A 142 3.84 19.26 -14.32
CA GLU A 142 3.32 18.20 -15.17
C GLU A 142 1.91 18.50 -15.72
N GLN A 143 1.29 19.60 -15.31
CA GLN A 143 -0.10 19.90 -15.64
C GLN A 143 -0.34 20.13 -17.15
N GLU A 144 0.65 20.66 -17.86
CA GLU A 144 0.56 20.82 -19.32
C GLU A 144 0.54 19.47 -20.06
N LEU A 145 1.11 18.42 -19.46
CA LEU A 145 1.21 17.09 -20.07
C LEU A 145 0.02 16.20 -19.71
N TYR A 146 -0.44 16.24 -18.46
CA TYR A 146 -1.43 15.29 -17.94
C TYR A 146 -2.78 15.91 -17.58
N GLY A 147 -2.87 17.25 -17.57
CA GLY A 147 -4.02 18.01 -17.11
C GLY A 147 -3.88 18.44 -15.65
N THR A 148 -4.96 18.93 -15.05
CA THR A 148 -4.93 19.60 -13.74
C THR A 148 -5.24 18.64 -12.60
N VAL A 149 -6.26 17.79 -12.74
CA VAL A 149 -6.76 16.93 -11.65
C VAL A 149 -7.55 15.75 -12.19
N VAL A 150 -7.46 14.60 -11.50
CA VAL A 150 -8.43 13.51 -11.61
C VAL A 150 -9.08 13.24 -10.27
N PHE A 151 -10.23 12.57 -10.26
CA PHE A 151 -10.92 12.22 -9.03
C PHE A 151 -10.95 10.69 -8.85
N ALA A 152 -10.67 10.23 -7.64
CA ALA A 152 -10.84 8.81 -7.32
C ALA A 152 -12.32 8.41 -7.48
N THR A 153 -12.59 7.31 -8.17
CA THR A 153 -13.96 6.85 -8.42
C THR A 153 -14.62 6.30 -7.16
N ASN A 154 -15.94 6.33 -7.09
CA ASN A 154 -16.70 5.60 -6.08
C ASN A 154 -16.73 4.11 -6.47
N LEU A 155 -16.14 3.24 -5.65
CA LEU A 155 -16.05 1.80 -5.92
C LEU A 155 -17.22 1.00 -5.35
N THR A 156 -18.12 1.65 -4.59
CA THR A 156 -19.32 0.98 -4.07
C THR A 156 -20.31 0.66 -5.20
N PRO A 157 -21.23 -0.30 -5.02
CA PRO A 157 -22.24 -0.64 -6.02
C PRO A 157 -23.41 0.37 -6.02
N ASP A 158 -23.12 1.65 -5.79
CA ASP A 158 -24.10 2.72 -5.90
C ASP A 158 -24.59 2.87 -7.35
N PRO A 159 -25.90 2.81 -7.62
CA PRO A 159 -26.42 2.80 -8.99
C PRO A 159 -26.33 4.14 -9.71
N THR A 160 -26.03 5.23 -9.00
CA THR A 160 -26.02 6.59 -9.57
C THR A 160 -24.61 7.02 -9.93
N ASN A 161 -23.68 6.85 -9.00
CA ASN A 161 -22.30 7.36 -9.09
C ASN A 161 -21.25 6.31 -8.75
N GLY A 162 -21.64 5.05 -8.51
CA GLY A 162 -20.75 3.96 -8.12
C GLY A 162 -20.07 3.25 -9.29
N MET A 163 -19.47 2.10 -9.00
CA MET A 163 -18.76 1.29 -9.99
C MET A 163 -19.75 0.62 -10.95
N ASP A 164 -19.77 1.08 -12.21
CA ASP A 164 -20.50 0.43 -13.32
C ASP A 164 -19.52 -0.41 -14.17
N TYR A 165 -19.03 -1.53 -13.64
CA TYR A 165 -18.21 -2.47 -14.40
C TYR A 165 -18.84 -3.87 -14.33
N THR A 166 -18.81 -4.59 -15.44
CA THR A 166 -18.90 -6.07 -15.40
C THR A 166 -17.57 -6.65 -14.90
N GLU A 167 -17.56 -7.91 -14.49
CA GLU A 167 -16.34 -8.58 -14.02
C GLU A 167 -15.23 -8.54 -15.08
N ASP A 168 -15.56 -8.84 -16.34
CA ASP A 168 -14.58 -8.84 -17.44
C ASP A 168 -14.08 -7.42 -17.77
N GLU A 169 -14.95 -6.41 -17.72
CA GLU A 169 -14.54 -5.00 -17.89
C GLU A 169 -13.63 -4.55 -16.75
N PHE A 170 -13.87 -4.99 -15.50
CA PHE A 170 -13.01 -4.67 -14.37
C PHE A 170 -11.61 -5.29 -14.55
N VAL A 171 -11.55 -6.55 -14.99
CA VAL A 171 -10.29 -7.22 -15.31
C VAL A 171 -9.58 -6.49 -16.46
N GLU A 172 -10.28 -6.15 -17.55
CA GLU A 172 -9.72 -5.39 -18.67
C GLU A 172 -9.16 -4.04 -18.19
N ALA A 173 -9.90 -3.31 -17.36
CA ALA A 173 -9.48 -2.00 -16.83
C ALA A 173 -8.20 -2.12 -16.01
N MET A 174 -8.09 -3.10 -15.10
CA MET A 174 -6.89 -3.31 -14.29
C MET A 174 -5.70 -3.80 -15.11
N ARG A 175 -5.95 -4.57 -16.18
CA ARG A 175 -4.89 -4.99 -17.11
C ARG A 175 -4.41 -3.83 -17.97
N THR A 176 -5.30 -3.04 -18.56
CA THR A 176 -4.99 -2.10 -19.66
C THR A 176 -4.87 -0.64 -19.22
N GLY A 177 -5.38 -0.32 -18.04
CA GLY A 177 -5.56 1.05 -17.57
C GLY A 177 -6.76 1.76 -18.17
N LYS A 178 -7.56 1.08 -19.00
CA LYS A 178 -8.69 1.69 -19.71
C LYS A 178 -9.84 1.96 -18.76
N GLU A 179 -10.17 3.23 -18.58
CA GLU A 179 -11.37 3.66 -17.87
C GLU A 179 -12.61 3.46 -18.75
N LYS A 180 -13.64 2.79 -18.25
CA LYS A 180 -14.86 2.47 -19.01
C LYS A 180 -15.62 3.72 -19.48
N SER A 181 -15.72 4.73 -18.63
CA SER A 181 -16.50 5.96 -18.90
C SER A 181 -15.93 6.79 -20.05
N THR A 182 -14.61 6.84 -20.19
CA THR A 182 -13.90 7.70 -21.15
C THR A 182 -13.21 6.93 -22.27
N GLY A 183 -12.86 5.66 -22.04
CA GLY A 183 -11.98 4.87 -22.90
C GLY A 183 -10.50 5.29 -22.81
N GLU A 184 -10.16 6.21 -21.91
CA GLU A 184 -8.82 6.78 -21.74
C GLU A 184 -8.04 6.05 -20.64
N THR A 185 -6.75 6.35 -20.48
CA THR A 185 -5.93 5.71 -19.45
C THR A 185 -6.16 6.35 -18.07
N MET A 186 -6.24 5.51 -17.03
CA MET A 186 -6.17 5.94 -15.64
C MET A 186 -4.74 6.40 -15.28
N TYR A 187 -4.58 7.62 -14.78
CA TYR A 187 -3.25 8.16 -14.46
C TYR A 187 -2.72 7.76 -13.07
N PHE A 188 -3.55 7.81 -12.04
CA PHE A 188 -3.12 7.61 -10.65
C PHE A 188 -3.35 6.20 -10.12
N MET A 189 -4.33 5.47 -10.67
CA MET A 189 -4.54 4.07 -10.28
C MET A 189 -3.27 3.28 -10.64
N PRO A 190 -2.64 2.53 -9.72
CA PRO A 190 -1.38 1.83 -9.98
C PRO A 190 -1.57 0.56 -10.81
N TRP A 191 -2.40 0.62 -11.85
CA TRP A 191 -2.65 -0.50 -12.75
C TRP A 191 -1.36 -0.91 -13.47
N ARG A 192 -0.56 0.04 -13.97
CA ARG A 192 0.61 -0.26 -14.81
C ARG A 192 1.75 -0.91 -14.03
N THR A 193 2.01 -0.41 -12.82
CA THR A 193 3.13 -0.84 -11.98
C THR A 193 2.77 -1.98 -11.05
N ALA A 194 1.48 -2.20 -10.77
CA ALA A 194 1.01 -3.26 -9.86
C ALA A 194 -0.14 -4.09 -10.47
N TYR A 195 -1.37 -3.57 -10.53
CA TYR A 195 -2.56 -4.43 -10.68
C TYR A 195 -2.66 -5.18 -12.01
N ARG A 196 -2.03 -4.68 -13.08
CA ARG A 196 -1.88 -5.36 -14.36
C ARG A 196 -1.15 -6.70 -14.25
N TRP A 197 -0.42 -6.92 -13.18
CA TRP A 197 0.37 -8.12 -12.94
C TRP A 197 -0.28 -9.10 -11.95
N MET A 198 -1.47 -8.78 -11.45
CA MET A 198 -2.24 -9.68 -10.56
C MET A 198 -2.68 -10.96 -11.27
N THR A 199 -3.05 -12.00 -10.54
CA THR A 199 -3.76 -13.13 -11.14
C THR A 199 -5.19 -12.70 -11.51
N THR A 200 -5.76 -13.29 -12.57
CA THR A 200 -7.15 -13.00 -12.94
C THR A 200 -8.12 -13.45 -11.85
N GLU A 201 -7.81 -14.54 -11.13
CA GLU A 201 -8.60 -14.99 -9.98
C GLU A 201 -8.66 -13.93 -8.85
N ASP A 202 -7.55 -13.26 -8.56
CA ASP A 202 -7.49 -12.21 -7.54
C ASP A 202 -8.27 -10.95 -7.95
N LEU A 203 -8.17 -10.54 -9.22
CA LEU A 203 -8.95 -9.42 -9.76
C LEU A 203 -10.46 -9.72 -9.69
N LYS A 204 -10.87 -10.94 -10.04
CA LYS A 204 -12.26 -11.39 -9.91
C LYS A 204 -12.70 -11.46 -8.45
N ALA A 205 -11.82 -11.86 -7.52
CA ALA A 205 -12.13 -11.84 -6.09
C ALA A 205 -12.36 -10.41 -5.57
N MET A 206 -11.50 -9.46 -5.94
CA MET A 206 -11.68 -8.04 -5.62
C MET A 206 -13.03 -7.52 -6.15
N TYR A 207 -13.35 -7.79 -7.42
CA TYR A 207 -14.64 -7.41 -8.01
C TYR A 207 -15.84 -8.03 -7.26
N ALA A 208 -15.78 -9.32 -6.94
CA ALA A 208 -16.83 -10.01 -6.19
C ALA A 208 -17.07 -9.39 -4.81
N TYR A 209 -16.02 -8.90 -4.14
CA TYR A 209 -16.15 -8.14 -2.90
C TYR A 209 -16.81 -6.77 -3.11
N LEU A 210 -16.32 -5.98 -4.08
CA LEU A 210 -16.80 -4.63 -4.35
C LEU A 210 -18.29 -4.59 -4.76
N THR A 211 -18.82 -5.65 -5.36
CA THR A 211 -20.24 -5.78 -5.69
C THR A 211 -21.13 -6.21 -4.53
N ARG A 212 -20.54 -6.53 -3.36
CA ARG A 212 -21.24 -7.06 -2.18
C ARG A 212 -21.17 -6.17 -0.94
N ILE A 213 -20.48 -5.04 -1.01
CA ILE A 213 -20.48 -4.02 0.04
C ILE A 213 -21.71 -3.11 -0.05
N PRO A 214 -22.08 -2.38 1.01
CA PRO A 214 -23.20 -1.44 0.96
C PRO A 214 -22.93 -0.31 -0.04
N PRO A 215 -23.95 0.12 -0.83
CA PRO A 215 -23.81 1.28 -1.69
C PRO A 215 -23.61 2.54 -0.85
N LEU A 216 -22.77 3.46 -1.33
CA LEU A 216 -22.55 4.76 -0.70
C LEU A 216 -22.72 5.86 -1.76
N GLU A 217 -23.76 6.68 -1.59
CA GLU A 217 -23.97 7.83 -2.45
C GLU A 217 -22.87 8.87 -2.22
N SER A 218 -22.15 9.18 -3.29
CA SER A 218 -21.06 10.14 -3.31
C SER A 218 -20.92 10.75 -4.69
N VAL A 219 -20.86 12.08 -4.74
CA VAL A 219 -20.67 12.81 -6.00
C VAL A 219 -19.17 12.90 -6.26
N VAL A 220 -18.74 12.36 -7.40
CA VAL A 220 -17.35 12.43 -7.86
C VAL A 220 -17.24 13.54 -8.89
N GLY A 221 -16.20 14.37 -8.78
CA GLY A 221 -15.92 15.42 -9.75
C GLY A 221 -15.58 14.87 -11.14
N ALA A 222 -15.66 15.73 -12.16
CA ALA A 222 -15.22 15.37 -13.51
C ALA A 222 -13.71 15.55 -13.64
N ASP A 223 -13.03 14.55 -14.21
CA ASP A 223 -11.61 14.61 -14.52
C ASP A 223 -11.29 15.78 -15.47
N GLN A 224 -10.18 16.46 -15.17
CA GLN A 224 -9.56 17.47 -16.02
C GLN A 224 -8.18 16.98 -16.44
N LYS A 225 -8.17 15.98 -17.33
CA LYS A 225 -6.95 15.29 -17.78
C LYS A 225 -6.76 15.35 -19.28
N THR A 226 -5.53 15.20 -19.75
CA THR A 226 -5.23 15.02 -21.17
C THR A 226 -5.57 13.60 -21.61
N LYS A 227 -6.06 13.46 -22.84
CA LYS A 227 -6.42 12.16 -23.42
C LYS A 227 -5.18 11.30 -23.61
N SER A 228 -5.31 10.01 -23.30
CA SER A 228 -4.22 9.03 -23.41
C SER A 228 -4.72 7.67 -23.87
N THR A 229 -3.86 6.92 -24.54
CA THR A 229 -4.19 5.61 -25.11
C THR A 229 -3.86 4.48 -24.12
N PRO A 230 -4.85 3.62 -23.78
CA PRO A 230 -4.60 2.44 -22.93
C PRO A 230 -3.60 1.46 -23.54
N LEU A 231 -2.98 0.64 -22.70
CA LEU A 231 -2.06 -0.40 -23.15
C LEU A 231 -2.82 -1.69 -23.49
N PRO A 232 -2.35 -2.51 -24.46
CA PRO A 232 -2.94 -3.83 -24.71
C PRO A 232 -2.83 -4.73 -23.47
N VAL A 233 -3.54 -5.85 -23.38
CA VAL A 233 -3.33 -6.85 -22.30
C VAL A 233 -1.92 -7.45 -22.41
N PRO A 234 -1.15 -7.62 -21.31
CA PRO A 234 0.21 -8.14 -21.39
C PRO A 234 0.20 -9.65 -21.64
N ALA A 235 1.05 -10.13 -22.55
CA ALA A 235 1.33 -11.56 -22.72
C ALA A 235 2.57 -12.03 -21.96
N LYS A 236 3.46 -11.10 -21.63
CA LYS A 236 4.72 -11.33 -20.91
C LYS A 236 4.96 -10.20 -19.92
N TYR A 237 5.76 -10.49 -18.90
CA TYR A 237 6.33 -9.47 -18.04
C TYR A 237 7.57 -8.88 -18.71
N ASP A 238 7.53 -7.59 -19.03
CA ASP A 238 8.59 -6.85 -19.75
C ASP A 238 9.10 -5.62 -18.98
N MET A 239 8.65 -5.43 -17.74
CA MET A 239 8.99 -4.27 -16.91
C MET A 239 10.38 -4.40 -16.25
N GLY A 240 10.90 -5.61 -16.06
CA GLY A 240 12.16 -5.87 -15.38
C GLY A 240 13.39 -5.98 -16.29
N ASP A 241 14.49 -6.45 -15.70
CA ASP A 241 15.74 -6.78 -16.39
C ASP A 241 15.56 -7.99 -17.31
N VAL A 242 14.76 -8.95 -16.85
CA VAL A 242 14.51 -10.22 -17.54
C VAL A 242 13.06 -10.29 -17.97
N GLU A 243 12.85 -10.41 -19.28
CA GLU A 243 11.52 -10.69 -19.81
C GLU A 243 11.13 -12.14 -19.49
N ARG A 244 9.91 -12.34 -18.96
CA ARG A 244 9.40 -13.67 -18.62
C ARG A 244 7.99 -13.86 -19.16
N PRO A 245 7.63 -15.04 -19.69
CA PRO A 245 6.25 -15.33 -20.02
C PRO A 245 5.40 -15.32 -18.74
N LEU A 246 4.18 -14.82 -18.86
CA LEU A 246 3.22 -14.89 -17.77
C LEU A 246 2.61 -16.31 -17.71
N PRO A 247 2.40 -16.89 -16.52
CA PRO A 247 1.63 -18.14 -16.39
C PRO A 247 0.25 -17.98 -17.03
N PRO A 248 -0.26 -19.00 -17.74
CA PRO A 248 -1.61 -18.97 -18.29
C PRO A 248 -2.65 -18.75 -17.19
N ASP A 249 -3.64 -17.89 -17.42
CA ASP A 249 -4.73 -17.68 -16.46
C ASP A 249 -5.66 -18.91 -16.30
N SER A 250 -5.52 -19.92 -17.17
CA SER A 250 -6.23 -21.20 -17.07
C SER A 250 -5.60 -22.15 -16.05
N GLU A 251 -4.34 -21.92 -15.65
CA GLU A 251 -3.66 -22.74 -14.64
C GLU A 251 -3.93 -22.16 -13.24
N PRO A 252 -4.32 -22.99 -12.25
CA PRO A 252 -4.55 -22.51 -10.89
C PRO A 252 -3.27 -21.91 -10.29
N ASP A 253 -3.37 -20.67 -9.82
CA ASP A 253 -2.31 -19.95 -9.11
C ASP A 253 -2.94 -19.27 -7.88
N ARG A 254 -3.50 -20.11 -6.98
CA ARG A 254 -4.44 -19.66 -5.94
C ARG A 254 -3.85 -18.68 -4.93
N ASP A 255 -2.52 -18.67 -4.80
CA ASP A 255 -1.76 -17.75 -3.96
C ASP A 255 -0.87 -16.80 -4.79
N GLY A 256 -0.93 -16.83 -6.12
CA GLY A 256 -0.14 -15.96 -6.98
C GLY A 256 1.36 -16.27 -6.99
N SER A 257 1.82 -17.35 -6.37
CA SER A 257 3.24 -17.68 -6.28
C SER A 257 3.88 -17.89 -7.66
N ALA A 258 3.18 -18.55 -8.59
CA ALA A 258 3.70 -18.76 -9.94
C ALA A 258 3.79 -17.44 -10.70
N ARG A 259 2.77 -16.57 -10.58
CA ARG A 259 2.80 -15.20 -11.11
C ARG A 259 3.96 -14.42 -10.54
N GLY A 260 4.20 -14.51 -9.24
CA GLY A 260 5.30 -13.84 -8.53
C GLY A 260 6.67 -14.12 -9.11
N PHE A 261 6.94 -15.37 -9.51
CA PHE A 261 8.18 -15.73 -10.20
C PHE A 261 8.33 -15.07 -11.57
N ALA A 262 7.24 -14.93 -12.30
CA ALA A 262 7.26 -14.31 -13.63
C ALA A 262 7.44 -12.79 -13.55
N ILE A 263 6.91 -12.13 -12.52
CA ILE A 263 6.85 -10.66 -12.42
C ILE A 263 7.93 -10.02 -11.56
N GLN A 264 8.94 -10.79 -11.13
CA GLN A 264 10.06 -10.25 -10.37
C GLN A 264 10.91 -9.30 -11.26
N PRO A 265 11.18 -8.05 -10.85
CA PRO A 265 11.92 -7.10 -11.69
C PRO A 265 13.38 -7.50 -11.93
N LEU A 266 14.03 -8.09 -10.91
CA LEU A 266 15.43 -8.51 -10.96
C LEU A 266 15.60 -9.93 -11.49
N ALA A 267 16.84 -10.37 -11.66
CA ALA A 267 17.18 -11.76 -11.94
C ALA A 267 16.76 -12.69 -10.78
N GLU A 268 16.65 -14.00 -11.05
CA GLU A 268 16.44 -14.97 -9.97
C GLU A 268 17.64 -14.99 -9.00
N PRO A 269 17.42 -15.08 -7.68
CA PRO A 269 18.51 -15.17 -6.73
C PRO A 269 19.27 -16.49 -6.88
N ALA A 270 20.58 -16.44 -6.59
CA ALA A 270 21.41 -17.63 -6.61
C ALA A 270 20.86 -18.69 -5.63
N GLY A 271 20.80 -19.95 -6.07
CA GLY A 271 20.30 -21.04 -5.25
C GLY A 271 18.77 -21.11 -5.08
N LEU A 272 17.98 -20.28 -5.79
CA LEU A 272 16.51 -20.38 -5.77
C LEU A 272 16.00 -21.79 -6.09
N ARG A 273 16.66 -22.47 -7.03
CA ARG A 273 16.35 -23.84 -7.44
C ARG A 273 16.72 -24.90 -6.41
N ASP A 274 17.62 -24.56 -5.48
CA ASP A 274 18.08 -25.44 -4.41
C ASP A 274 17.25 -25.25 -3.13
N MET A 275 16.41 -24.21 -3.07
CA MET A 275 15.46 -24.00 -1.97
C MET A 275 14.41 -25.11 -1.94
N THR A 276 13.92 -25.41 -0.73
CA THR A 276 12.74 -26.24 -0.52
C THR A 276 11.54 -25.68 -1.27
N GLU A 277 10.58 -26.54 -1.60
CA GLU A 277 9.34 -26.15 -2.25
C GLU A 277 8.60 -25.05 -1.47
N GLU A 278 8.51 -25.20 -0.14
CA GLU A 278 7.98 -24.19 0.78
C GLU A 278 8.66 -22.82 0.62
N ALA A 279 9.99 -22.80 0.73
CA ALA A 279 10.76 -21.55 0.68
C ALA A 279 10.68 -20.90 -0.71
N ARG A 280 10.51 -21.70 -1.76
CA ARG A 280 10.27 -21.23 -3.11
C ARG A 280 8.86 -20.63 -3.22
N ARG A 281 7.81 -21.32 -2.76
CA ARG A 281 6.45 -20.78 -2.73
C ARG A 281 6.41 -19.44 -2.00
N GLN A 282 6.97 -19.36 -0.79
CA GLN A 282 7.04 -18.12 -0.01
C GLN A 282 7.75 -16.98 -0.76
N TYR A 283 8.86 -17.27 -1.45
CA TYR A 283 9.53 -16.26 -2.28
C TYR A 283 8.65 -15.80 -3.45
N GLY A 284 7.98 -16.73 -4.14
CA GLY A 284 7.03 -16.44 -5.21
C GLY A 284 5.87 -15.57 -4.72
N ARG A 285 5.19 -15.98 -3.65
CA ARG A 285 4.12 -15.21 -3.00
C ARG A 285 4.59 -13.82 -2.59
N GLY A 286 5.78 -13.71 -2.00
CA GLY A 286 6.38 -12.45 -1.60
C GLY A 286 6.60 -11.51 -2.78
N SER A 287 7.19 -12.03 -3.87
CA SER A 287 7.34 -11.28 -5.13
C SER A 287 5.98 -10.81 -5.66
N TYR A 288 4.97 -11.67 -5.63
CA TYR A 288 3.63 -11.33 -6.09
C TYR A 288 3.01 -10.19 -5.28
N LEU A 289 3.04 -10.29 -3.95
CA LEU A 289 2.52 -9.25 -3.05
C LEU A 289 3.26 -7.92 -3.24
N VAL A 290 4.59 -7.96 -3.32
CA VAL A 290 5.43 -6.75 -3.46
C VAL A 290 5.24 -6.06 -4.81
N ASN A 291 5.11 -6.83 -5.89
CA ASN A 291 5.15 -6.30 -7.26
C ASN A 291 3.78 -6.14 -7.94
N ALA A 292 2.76 -6.94 -7.58
CA ALA A 292 1.45 -6.89 -8.23
C ALA A 292 0.33 -6.30 -7.37
N VAL A 293 0.45 -6.33 -6.04
CA VAL A 293 -0.66 -5.95 -5.15
C VAL A 293 -0.33 -4.73 -4.30
N ALA A 294 0.71 -4.79 -3.47
CA ALA A 294 1.08 -3.70 -2.56
C ALA A 294 1.95 -2.62 -3.24
N GLY A 295 2.63 -2.94 -4.34
CA GLY A 295 3.39 -1.99 -5.14
C GLY A 295 4.54 -1.30 -4.39
N CYS A 296 5.28 -2.04 -3.55
CA CYS A 296 6.24 -1.46 -2.59
C CYS A 296 7.33 -0.61 -3.27
N ASN A 297 7.73 -0.95 -4.49
CA ASN A 297 8.75 -0.21 -5.24
C ASN A 297 8.35 1.23 -5.56
N THR A 298 7.06 1.55 -5.59
CA THR A 298 6.61 2.93 -5.78
C THR A 298 7.12 3.84 -4.66
N CYS A 299 7.25 3.31 -3.44
CA CYS A 299 7.73 4.07 -2.29
C CYS A 299 9.17 3.75 -1.88
N HIS A 300 9.58 2.50 -2.08
CA HIS A 300 10.91 2.01 -1.74
C HIS A 300 11.88 2.01 -2.92
N GLY A 301 11.53 2.60 -4.07
CA GLY A 301 12.44 2.82 -5.19
C GLY A 301 12.79 4.30 -5.34
N ASN A 302 13.95 4.59 -5.94
CA ASN A 302 14.52 5.95 -6.02
C ASN A 302 14.09 6.76 -7.26
N SER A 303 12.96 6.44 -7.88
CA SER A 303 12.51 7.15 -9.10
C SER A 303 11.56 8.30 -8.76
N GLY A 304 12.04 9.53 -8.91
CA GLY A 304 11.35 10.78 -8.51
C GLY A 304 10.12 11.22 -9.31
N ALA A 305 9.49 10.38 -10.15
CA ALA A 305 8.29 10.78 -10.89
C ALA A 305 7.01 10.23 -10.24
N VAL A 306 6.05 11.13 -9.99
CA VAL A 306 4.65 10.79 -9.64
C VAL A 306 3.92 10.32 -10.90
N ALA A 307 4.29 10.87 -12.06
CA ALA A 307 3.84 10.38 -13.35
C ALA A 307 4.66 9.16 -13.81
N THR A 308 3.93 8.13 -14.21
CA THR A 308 4.44 6.97 -14.93
C THR A 308 5.51 7.39 -15.96
N PRO A 309 6.78 6.94 -15.83
CA PRO A 309 7.82 7.35 -16.77
C PRO A 309 7.44 7.04 -18.22
N PRO A 310 7.88 7.85 -19.20
CA PRO A 310 7.83 7.48 -20.60
C PRO A 310 8.71 6.24 -20.83
N GLY A 311 8.10 5.05 -20.88
CA GLY A 311 8.77 3.76 -21.09
C GLY A 311 8.06 2.60 -20.39
N ASN A 312 8.18 1.38 -20.91
CA ASN A 312 7.58 0.15 -20.36
C ASN A 312 8.49 -0.56 -19.33
N LYS A 313 9.48 0.11 -18.75
CA LYS A 313 10.44 -0.55 -17.83
C LYS A 313 10.56 0.17 -16.49
N LEU A 314 10.72 -0.63 -15.44
CA LEU A 314 11.13 -0.18 -14.12
C LEU A 314 12.61 0.20 -14.16
N ASP A 315 12.98 1.17 -13.33
CA ASP A 315 14.37 1.42 -13.00
C ASP A 315 14.84 0.32 -12.03
N THR A 316 15.28 -0.80 -12.59
CA THR A 316 15.76 -1.95 -11.84
C THR A 316 17.04 -1.67 -11.07
N ALA A 317 17.85 -0.69 -11.49
CA ALA A 317 19.02 -0.25 -10.74
C ALA A 317 18.62 0.38 -9.40
N ASN A 318 17.45 1.01 -9.30
CA ASN A 318 16.93 1.61 -8.07
C ASN A 318 15.76 0.83 -7.47
N TYR A 319 15.53 -0.41 -7.89
CA TYR A 319 14.44 -1.24 -7.39
C TYR A 319 14.66 -1.53 -5.90
N LEU A 320 13.67 -1.19 -5.06
CA LEU A 320 13.68 -1.36 -3.60
C LEU A 320 14.93 -0.80 -2.89
N ALA A 321 15.62 0.16 -3.51
CA ALA A 321 16.84 0.79 -3.03
C ALA A 321 16.60 1.94 -2.03
N GLY A 322 15.35 2.34 -1.83
CA GLY A 322 14.95 3.47 -0.98
C GLY A 322 15.25 4.83 -1.62
N GLY A 323 15.28 5.88 -0.80
CA GLY A 323 15.77 7.20 -1.20
C GLY A 323 14.70 8.15 -1.76
N ARG A 324 13.50 7.68 -2.09
CA ARG A 324 12.38 8.55 -2.49
C ARG A 324 11.94 9.40 -1.31
N VAL A 325 11.77 10.70 -1.56
CA VAL A 325 11.40 11.70 -0.56
C VAL A 325 9.91 11.97 -0.62
N PHE A 326 9.29 12.11 0.54
CA PHE A 326 7.89 12.49 0.67
C PHE A 326 7.74 13.69 1.58
N PHE A 327 6.84 14.58 1.19
CA PHE A 327 6.50 15.79 1.93
C PHE A 327 5.17 15.57 2.63
N ILE A 328 5.12 15.92 3.90
CA ILE A 328 3.86 16.00 4.64
C ILE A 328 3.39 17.45 4.49
N GLY A 329 2.26 17.63 3.79
CA GLY A 329 1.74 18.96 3.44
C GLY A 329 1.42 19.82 4.67
N ASP A 330 1.40 21.14 4.46
CA ASP A 330 1.17 22.12 5.52
C ASP A 330 -0.15 21.85 6.25
N GLY A 331 -0.09 21.79 7.59
CA GLY A 331 -1.25 21.51 8.45
C GLY A 331 -1.42 20.05 8.88
N LEU A 332 -0.66 19.11 8.31
CA LEU A 332 -0.58 17.72 8.81
C LEU A 332 0.62 17.49 9.74
N ASP A 333 1.52 18.47 9.85
CA ASP A 333 2.69 18.45 10.73
C ASP A 333 2.31 18.19 12.19
N ALA A 334 1.21 18.77 12.69
CA ALA A 334 0.73 18.55 14.06
C ALA A 334 0.20 17.13 14.29
N THR A 335 -0.19 16.42 13.23
CA THR A 335 -0.70 15.05 13.29
C THR A 335 0.43 14.02 13.24
N TYR A 336 1.41 14.24 12.36
CA TYR A 336 2.50 13.28 12.15
C TYR A 336 3.79 13.62 12.89
N GLY A 337 4.00 14.88 13.28
CA GLY A 337 5.24 15.35 13.91
C GLY A 337 6.44 15.35 12.97
N VAL A 338 6.20 15.21 11.66
CA VAL A 338 7.23 14.99 10.65
C VAL A 338 6.94 15.90 9.46
N ARG A 339 7.99 16.53 8.93
CA ARG A 339 7.92 17.43 7.78
C ARG A 339 8.25 16.70 6.47
N ARG A 340 9.29 15.88 6.50
CA ARG A 340 9.79 15.12 5.33
C ARG A 340 10.25 13.73 5.74
N THR A 341 9.93 12.74 4.93
CA THR A 341 10.32 11.35 5.12
C THR A 341 11.03 10.81 3.89
N MET A 342 11.65 9.65 4.05
CA MET A 342 12.36 8.96 2.99
C MET A 342 12.01 7.48 2.98
N GLY A 343 11.79 6.93 1.78
CA GLY A 343 11.60 5.49 1.60
C GLY A 343 12.85 4.72 2.03
N ALA A 344 12.69 3.72 2.88
CA ALA A 344 13.79 2.89 3.36
C ALA A 344 14.38 2.02 2.24
N ASN A 345 15.69 1.80 2.29
CA ASN A 345 16.38 0.83 1.44
C ASN A 345 16.06 -0.59 1.94
N LEU A 346 15.41 -1.41 1.11
CA LEU A 346 15.00 -2.76 1.52
C LEU A 346 16.01 -3.82 1.10
N ILE A 347 16.68 -3.64 -0.04
CA ILE A 347 17.50 -4.69 -0.66
C ILE A 347 18.99 -4.35 -0.88
N GLY A 348 19.50 -3.23 -0.38
CA GLY A 348 20.94 -2.91 -0.43
C GLY A 348 21.82 -3.88 0.34
N GLU A 349 22.97 -4.29 -0.21
CA GLU A 349 23.91 -5.22 0.42
C GLU A 349 24.38 -4.72 1.79
N GLU A 350 24.78 -3.46 1.88
CA GLU A 350 25.27 -2.79 3.08
C GLU A 350 24.15 -2.09 3.84
N ASN A 351 23.30 -1.32 3.15
CA ASN A 351 22.33 -0.40 3.76
C ASN A 351 20.87 -0.86 3.68
N GLY A 352 20.61 -2.04 3.11
CA GLY A 352 19.27 -2.61 3.03
C GLY A 352 18.74 -3.16 4.36
N TYR A 353 17.49 -3.63 4.36
CA TYR A 353 16.85 -4.20 5.53
C TYR A 353 17.56 -5.50 5.97
N LYS A 354 17.94 -5.58 7.26
CA LYS A 354 18.71 -6.68 7.85
C LYS A 354 18.14 -7.19 9.18
N ALA A 355 17.08 -6.57 9.69
CA ALA A 355 16.53 -6.96 10.98
C ALA A 355 15.76 -8.30 10.89
N PRO A 356 15.58 -9.00 12.02
CA PRO A 356 14.80 -10.24 12.07
C PRO A 356 13.34 -10.04 11.68
N PHE A 357 12.67 -11.14 11.33
CA PHE A 357 11.25 -11.11 10.95
C PHE A 357 10.35 -10.45 12.01
N GLU A 358 10.58 -10.66 13.31
CA GLU A 358 9.73 -10.05 14.34
C GLU A 358 9.82 -8.52 14.37
N THR A 359 10.98 -7.94 14.02
CA THR A 359 11.10 -6.50 13.83
C THR A 359 10.29 -6.05 12.62
N PHE A 360 10.35 -6.80 11.51
CA PHE A 360 9.56 -6.51 10.30
C PHE A 360 8.06 -6.61 10.59
N PHE A 361 7.64 -7.66 11.28
CA PHE A 361 6.27 -7.90 11.68
C PHE A 361 5.73 -6.75 12.55
N SER A 362 6.50 -6.27 13.53
CA SER A 362 6.10 -5.13 14.35
C SER A 362 6.02 -3.82 13.56
N VAL A 363 6.95 -3.59 12.62
CA VAL A 363 6.88 -2.45 11.70
C VAL A 363 5.59 -2.48 10.89
N MET A 364 5.24 -3.65 10.32
CA MET A 364 4.07 -3.78 9.45
C MET A 364 2.74 -3.75 10.20
N THR A 365 2.70 -4.19 11.47
CA THR A 365 1.46 -4.34 12.25
C THR A 365 1.21 -3.22 13.27
N GLU A 366 2.28 -2.62 13.79
CA GLU A 366 2.23 -1.58 14.81
C GLU A 366 2.85 -0.25 14.36
N GLY A 367 3.53 -0.25 13.21
CA GLY A 367 4.30 0.91 12.76
C GLY A 367 5.53 1.18 13.64
N LYS A 368 6.04 0.19 14.39
CA LYS A 368 7.14 0.40 15.36
C LYS A 368 8.36 -0.47 15.07
N GLN A 369 9.54 0.09 15.33
CA GLN A 369 10.80 -0.65 15.36
C GLN A 369 11.07 -1.12 16.80
N VAL A 370 10.80 -2.39 17.09
CA VAL A 370 10.94 -2.96 18.46
C VAL A 370 12.37 -3.00 18.98
N ASP A 371 13.35 -2.97 18.08
CA ASP A 371 14.78 -2.91 18.35
C ASP A 371 15.30 -1.47 18.60
N GLN A 372 14.44 -0.46 18.41
CA GLN A 372 14.74 0.94 18.69
C GLN A 372 13.69 1.57 19.63
N PRO A 373 13.80 1.33 20.96
CA PRO A 373 12.86 1.89 21.93
C PRO A 373 12.82 3.42 21.87
N GLY A 374 11.64 3.98 21.59
CA GLY A 374 11.44 5.42 21.42
C GLY A 374 11.59 5.93 19.98
N ALA A 375 11.89 5.04 19.01
CA ALA A 375 11.83 5.39 17.60
C ALA A 375 10.42 5.87 17.22
N PRO A 376 10.31 6.91 16.38
CA PRO A 376 9.04 7.37 15.86
C PRO A 376 8.32 6.26 15.10
N VAL A 377 6.99 6.33 15.09
CA VAL A 377 6.17 5.46 14.25
C VAL A 377 6.61 5.63 12.80
N VAL A 378 6.61 4.54 12.03
CA VAL A 378 6.97 4.59 10.61
C VAL A 378 6.18 5.70 9.92
N GLY A 379 6.92 6.63 9.32
CA GLY A 379 6.38 7.85 8.77
C GLY A 379 5.54 7.62 7.50
N TYR A 380 4.74 8.63 7.18
CA TYR A 380 4.05 8.75 5.89
C TYR A 380 5.04 8.56 4.71
N PRO A 381 4.65 7.96 3.58
CA PRO A 381 3.32 7.46 3.24
C PRO A 381 3.10 5.98 3.59
N MET A 382 3.97 5.34 4.38
CA MET A 382 3.84 3.90 4.62
C MET A 382 2.55 3.57 5.38
N ARG A 383 1.66 2.83 4.73
CA ARG A 383 0.30 2.50 5.20
C ARG A 383 0.27 1.27 6.11
N TRP A 384 1.09 1.27 7.16
CA TRP A 384 1.13 0.16 8.14
C TRP A 384 -0.24 -0.08 8.79
N ASN A 385 -1.11 0.93 8.86
CA ASN A 385 -2.48 0.81 9.34
C ASN A 385 -3.39 -0.05 8.44
N ALA A 386 -3.08 -0.19 7.15
CA ALA A 386 -3.71 -1.15 6.26
C ALA A 386 -2.97 -2.50 6.35
N PHE A 387 -1.64 -2.48 6.28
CA PHE A 387 -0.82 -3.70 6.27
C PHE A 387 -0.87 -4.50 7.57
N ARG A 388 -1.29 -3.90 8.70
CA ARG A 388 -1.58 -4.64 9.94
C ARG A 388 -2.69 -5.69 9.81
N ASN A 389 -3.51 -5.59 8.77
CA ASN A 389 -4.55 -6.56 8.44
C ASN A 389 -4.00 -7.68 7.53
N MET A 390 -2.73 -7.66 7.15
CA MET A 390 -2.13 -8.78 6.42
C MET A 390 -2.00 -9.98 7.33
N THR A 391 -2.18 -11.17 6.76
CA THR A 391 -1.91 -12.42 7.47
C THR A 391 -0.42 -12.57 7.75
N ARG A 392 -0.07 -13.30 8.80
CA ARG A 392 1.34 -13.51 9.15
C ARG A 392 2.09 -14.23 8.02
N ASP A 393 1.47 -15.23 7.39
CA ASP A 393 2.00 -15.94 6.22
C ASP A 393 2.36 -14.99 5.07
N ASP A 394 1.49 -14.03 4.73
CA ASP A 394 1.80 -13.05 3.68
C ASP A 394 2.91 -12.06 4.09
N LEU A 395 3.02 -11.70 5.37
CA LEU A 395 4.14 -10.89 5.87
C LEU A 395 5.45 -11.68 5.85
N GLU A 396 5.43 -12.97 6.19
CA GLU A 396 6.58 -13.88 6.08
C GLU A 396 7.00 -14.04 4.61
N ALA A 397 6.06 -14.13 3.68
CA ALA A 397 6.34 -14.17 2.25
C ALA A 397 7.00 -12.88 1.75
N ILE A 398 6.48 -11.70 2.12
CA ILE A 398 7.13 -10.41 1.80
C ILE A 398 8.55 -10.37 2.36
N TYR A 399 8.71 -10.76 3.63
CA TYR A 399 10.01 -10.81 4.29
C TYR A 399 10.98 -11.76 3.57
N ALA A 400 10.52 -12.94 3.18
CA ALA A 400 11.31 -13.91 2.43
C ALA A 400 11.76 -13.36 1.07
N TYR A 401 10.91 -12.59 0.40
CA TYR A 401 11.27 -11.94 -0.87
C TYR A 401 12.32 -10.84 -0.67
N ILE A 402 12.10 -9.87 0.23
CA ILE A 402 13.04 -8.74 0.41
C ILE A 402 14.41 -9.18 0.93
N THR A 403 14.48 -10.26 1.71
CA THR A 403 15.75 -10.78 2.26
C THR A 403 16.51 -11.68 1.29
N LYS A 404 15.83 -12.28 0.31
CA LYS A 404 16.44 -13.21 -0.65
C LYS A 404 16.59 -12.66 -2.06
N ALA A 405 15.89 -11.57 -2.41
CA ALA A 405 16.05 -10.91 -3.70
C ALA A 405 17.53 -10.50 -3.92
N PRO A 406 18.02 -10.47 -5.17
CA PRO A 406 19.37 -10.01 -5.46
C PRO A 406 19.64 -8.64 -4.84
N ARG A 407 20.75 -8.52 -4.11
CA ARG A 407 21.07 -7.31 -3.36
C ARG A 407 21.59 -6.21 -4.29
N GLN A 408 21.17 -4.98 -4.03
CA GLN A 408 21.71 -3.80 -4.71
C GLN A 408 23.08 -3.46 -4.14
N THR A 409 24.00 -3.01 -4.98
CA THR A 409 25.36 -2.64 -4.58
C THR A 409 25.78 -1.32 -5.21
N GLY A 410 26.87 -0.73 -4.73
CA GLY A 410 27.46 0.47 -5.31
C GLY A 410 26.54 1.68 -5.17
N ALA A 411 26.30 2.40 -6.27
CA ALA A 411 25.58 3.67 -6.22
C ALA A 411 24.14 3.52 -5.73
N SER A 412 23.47 2.38 -5.88
CA SER A 412 22.09 2.20 -5.42
C SER A 412 21.99 1.72 -3.96
N ASP A 413 23.09 1.25 -3.38
CA ASP A 413 23.15 0.78 -2.00
C ASP A 413 23.50 1.93 -1.05
N LYS A 414 22.57 2.88 -0.93
CA LYS A 414 22.77 4.09 -0.13
C LYS A 414 22.11 3.96 1.23
N ARG A 415 22.72 4.60 2.23
CA ARG A 415 22.08 4.85 3.52
C ARG A 415 20.99 5.90 3.34
N THR A 416 19.75 5.52 3.65
CA THR A 416 18.64 6.46 3.70
C THR A 416 18.69 7.28 4.98
N GLN A 417 18.37 8.56 4.87
CA GLN A 417 18.37 9.48 6.01
C GLN A 417 17.11 9.31 6.85
N GLU A 418 17.22 9.66 8.14
CA GLU A 418 16.08 9.72 9.05
C GLU A 418 15.06 10.79 8.63
N HIS A 419 13.84 10.67 9.13
CA HIS A 419 12.81 11.68 8.87
C HIS A 419 13.17 13.04 9.50
N VAL A 420 12.68 14.11 8.88
CA VAL A 420 12.82 15.49 9.37
C VAL A 420 11.68 15.78 10.34
N PRO A 421 11.94 16.01 11.64
CA PRO A 421 10.90 16.40 12.58
C PRO A 421 10.29 17.76 12.19
N ALA A 422 8.96 17.85 12.26
CA ALA A 422 8.28 19.12 12.07
C ALA A 422 8.36 19.98 13.33
N CYS A 423 8.40 21.30 13.16
CA CYS A 423 8.44 22.24 14.29
C CYS A 423 7.70 23.54 14.01
N GLN A 424 7.26 24.19 15.08
CA GLN A 424 6.74 25.56 15.11
C GLN A 424 7.61 26.46 16.01
N ALA A 425 8.32 25.88 16.97
CA ALA A 425 9.28 26.56 17.82
C ALA A 425 10.45 25.62 18.19
N ASP A 426 11.54 26.20 18.71
CA ASP A 426 12.74 25.44 19.11
C ASP A 426 12.44 24.32 20.12
N ALA A 427 11.40 24.50 20.95
CA ALA A 427 10.98 23.51 21.94
C ALA A 427 10.44 22.20 21.33
N ASP A 428 10.05 22.23 20.05
CA ASP A 428 9.57 21.04 19.33
C ASP A 428 10.75 20.15 18.85
N CYS A 429 11.97 20.69 18.85
CA CYS A 429 13.16 20.01 18.35
C CYS A 429 13.91 19.33 19.50
N ALA A 430 14.14 18.02 19.36
CA ALA A 430 14.95 17.26 20.32
C ALA A 430 16.40 17.78 20.42
N SER A 431 16.91 18.34 19.31
CA SER A 431 18.19 19.02 19.23
C SER A 431 18.16 20.11 18.18
N GLY A 432 18.96 21.17 18.37
CA GLY A 432 19.08 22.26 17.42
C GLY A 432 18.00 23.35 17.61
N SER A 433 17.51 23.91 16.51
CA SER A 433 16.52 25.00 16.47
C SER A 433 15.49 24.76 15.37
N CYS A 434 14.34 25.39 15.50
CA CYS A 434 13.29 25.33 14.49
C CYS A 434 13.57 26.33 13.37
N ASN A 435 13.66 25.85 12.12
CA ASN A 435 13.52 26.72 10.97
C ASN A 435 12.02 26.98 10.76
N VAL A 436 11.51 28.09 11.30
CA VAL A 436 10.09 28.45 11.23
C VAL A 436 9.57 28.74 9.82
N GLU A 437 10.45 29.04 8.87
CA GLU A 437 10.06 29.24 7.46
C GLU A 437 9.82 27.90 6.76
N ALA A 438 10.67 26.91 7.03
CA ALA A 438 10.56 25.57 6.45
C ALA A 438 9.73 24.59 7.30
N HIS A 439 9.37 24.99 8.53
CA HIS A 439 8.71 24.17 9.55
C HIS A 439 9.45 22.87 9.90
N GLU A 440 10.78 22.93 9.96
CA GLU A 440 11.62 21.76 10.25
C GLU A 440 12.74 22.04 11.26
N CYS A 441 13.05 21.01 12.04
CA CYS A 441 14.18 21.05 12.97
C CYS A 441 15.51 20.98 12.21
N VAL A 442 16.42 21.92 12.54
CA VAL A 442 17.76 22.05 11.96
C VAL A 442 18.79 22.22 13.08
N GLY A 443 20.08 22.17 12.76
CA GLY A 443 21.16 22.51 13.69
C GLY A 443 21.74 21.33 14.48
N THR A 444 21.27 20.11 14.22
CA THR A 444 21.91 18.88 14.70
C THR A 444 23.34 18.79 14.15
N ALA A 445 24.28 18.33 14.98
CA ALA A 445 25.68 18.20 14.57
C ALA A 445 25.83 17.15 13.47
N CYS A 446 26.68 17.42 12.49
CA CYS A 446 26.96 16.53 11.37
C CYS A 446 28.41 16.66 10.90
N ALA A 447 28.93 15.60 10.30
CA ALA A 447 30.19 15.62 9.56
C ALA A 447 29.94 15.55 8.05
N VAL A 448 28.89 14.85 7.62
CA VAL A 448 28.48 14.69 6.23
C VAL A 448 26.96 14.81 6.10
N ASP A 449 26.45 15.04 4.89
CA ASP A 449 25.01 15.18 4.63
C ASP A 449 24.20 13.97 5.12
N SER A 450 24.76 12.76 5.05
CA SER A 450 24.08 11.53 5.51
C SER A 450 23.95 11.41 7.03
N ASP A 451 24.58 12.28 7.81
CA ASP A 451 24.32 12.43 9.25
C ASP A 451 23.06 13.27 9.51
N CYS A 452 22.59 14.00 8.51
CA CYS A 452 21.43 14.86 8.61
C CYS A 452 20.13 14.14 8.24
N PRO A 453 18.99 14.60 8.79
CA PRO A 453 17.65 14.20 8.36
C PRO A 453 17.41 14.39 6.86
N ALA A 454 16.37 13.74 6.33
CA ALA A 454 16.07 13.62 4.90
C ALA A 454 16.30 14.91 4.10
N CYS A 455 17.23 14.86 3.16
CA CYS A 455 17.72 15.94 2.30
C CYS A 455 18.26 17.19 2.97
N GLN A 456 18.42 17.23 4.29
CA GLN A 456 19.19 18.31 4.91
C GLN A 456 20.67 18.19 4.55
N VAL A 457 21.34 19.34 4.50
CA VAL A 457 22.75 19.44 4.12
C VAL A 457 23.59 19.81 5.33
N CYS A 458 24.76 19.21 5.45
CA CYS A 458 25.69 19.50 6.51
C CYS A 458 26.49 20.76 6.17
N THR A 459 26.10 21.88 6.76
CA THR A 459 26.75 23.18 6.53
C THR A 459 27.39 23.67 7.82
N SER A 460 28.72 23.85 7.80
CA SER A 460 29.47 24.28 8.99
C SER A 460 29.22 23.38 10.20
N GLU A 461 29.30 22.06 10.00
CA GLU A 461 29.11 21.02 11.02
C GLU A 461 27.69 20.97 11.62
N LYS A 462 26.71 21.60 10.97
CA LYS A 462 25.31 21.62 11.37
C LYS A 462 24.37 21.32 10.22
N CYS A 463 23.35 20.51 10.48
CA CYS A 463 22.31 20.23 9.51
C CYS A 463 21.48 21.48 9.22
N ALA A 464 21.31 21.80 7.95
CA ALA A 464 20.52 22.92 7.48
C ALA A 464 19.47 22.46 6.47
N SER A 465 18.38 23.21 6.37
CA SER A 465 17.35 22.97 5.36
C SER A 465 17.94 22.97 3.96
N PRO A 466 17.50 22.06 3.07
CA PRO A 466 17.95 22.07 1.69
C PRO A 466 17.51 23.35 0.97
N PRO A 467 18.24 23.77 -0.07
CA PRO A 467 17.72 24.70 -1.05
C PRO A 467 16.50 24.10 -1.78
N ALA A 468 15.58 24.94 -2.24
CA ALA A 468 14.34 24.52 -2.91
C ALA A 468 14.62 23.66 -4.17
N GLU A 469 15.71 23.97 -4.87
CA GLU A 469 16.20 23.28 -6.06
C GLU A 469 17.05 22.03 -5.76
N SER A 470 17.12 21.59 -4.51
CA SER A 470 17.89 20.41 -4.12
C SER A 470 17.50 19.18 -4.96
N SER A 471 18.52 18.53 -5.52
CA SER A 471 18.33 17.27 -6.26
C SER A 471 17.73 16.18 -5.38
N CYS A 472 18.06 16.15 -4.08
CA CYS A 472 17.47 15.22 -3.13
C CYS A 472 15.97 15.46 -2.96
N VAL A 473 15.56 16.72 -2.79
CA VAL A 473 14.15 17.12 -2.66
C VAL A 473 13.34 16.75 -3.91
N THR A 474 13.91 16.98 -5.09
CA THR A 474 13.19 16.81 -6.35
C THR A 474 13.23 15.38 -6.90
N ARG A 475 14.27 14.60 -6.60
CA ARG A 475 14.52 13.30 -7.24
C ARG A 475 14.85 12.15 -6.28
N GLY A 476 15.05 12.41 -4.99
CA GLY A 476 15.58 11.43 -4.05
C GLY A 476 17.12 11.41 -3.98
N ILE A 477 17.68 10.53 -3.15
CA ILE A 477 19.14 10.47 -2.86
C ILE A 477 19.95 9.93 -4.03
#